data_AF-A7TER1-F1
#
_entry.id   AF-A7TER1-F1
#
_cell.length_a   1.000
_cell.length_b   1.000
_cell.length_c   1.000
_cell.angle_alpha   90.00
_cell.angle_beta   90.00
_cell.angle_gamma   90.00
#
_symmetry.space_group_name_H-M   'P 1'
#
loop_
_entity.id
_entity.type
_entity.pdbx_description
1 polymer ?
#
loop_
_entity_poly.entity_id
_entity_poly.type
_entity_poly.pdbx_seq_one_letter_code
_entity_poly.pdbx_strand_id
1 'polypeptide(L)'
;QDFDTEIVKQLDGPLRETVLDPITKFSTYFKEIDEAMKKREHKKQDFDAAKAKVRRLIDKPAKDASKLPRAEKELETVRQVYEHLNDQLKTELPHLTALRVPYFDPSFEALVKIQLRFCTDGYTRLSQVQQYLDQRSRDDYANGVLDDRIQGIIQQMHALDICALGFK
;
A
#
# COMPACT_ATOMS: atom_id res chain seq x y z
N GLN A 1 -8.78 -7.21 -32.66
CA GLN A 1 -8.11 -8.11 -31.69
C GLN A 1 -6.68 -7.64 -31.38
N ASP A 2 -5.91 -7.15 -32.36
CA ASP A 2 -4.52 -6.72 -32.09
C ASP A 2 -4.39 -5.40 -31.30
N PHE A 3 -5.34 -4.48 -31.40
CA PHE A 3 -5.24 -3.14 -30.80
C PHE A 3 -5.38 -3.10 -29.28
N ASP A 4 -6.33 -3.84 -28.70
CA ASP A 4 -6.40 -4.02 -27.24
C ASP A 4 -5.09 -4.61 -26.73
N THR A 5 -4.53 -5.56 -27.48
CA THR A 5 -3.28 -6.21 -27.12
C THR A 5 -2.10 -5.24 -27.14
N GLU A 6 -2.07 -4.26 -28.05
CA GLU A 6 -1.00 -3.26 -28.14
C GLU A 6 -1.11 -2.17 -27.07
N ILE A 7 -2.31 -1.61 -26.84
CA ILE A 7 -2.55 -0.61 -25.79
C ILE A 7 -2.27 -1.23 -24.40
N VAL A 8 -2.76 -2.45 -24.17
CA VAL A 8 -2.48 -3.18 -22.93
C VAL A 8 -0.98 -3.42 -22.78
N LYS A 9 -0.27 -3.87 -23.82
CA LYS A 9 1.19 -4.05 -23.74
C LYS A 9 1.94 -2.75 -23.45
N GLN A 10 1.52 -1.62 -24.03
CA GLN A 10 2.18 -0.33 -23.84
C GLN A 10 1.93 0.30 -22.47
N LEU A 11 0.86 -0.09 -21.77
CA LEU A 11 0.51 0.44 -20.45
C LEU A 11 0.85 -0.53 -19.32
N ASP A 12 0.81 -1.83 -19.57
CA ASP A 12 1.11 -2.88 -18.59
C ASP A 12 2.57 -2.81 -18.10
N GLY A 13 3.53 -2.62 -19.01
CA GLY A 13 4.95 -2.47 -18.66
C GLY A 13 5.18 -1.31 -17.68
N PRO A 14 4.84 -0.07 -18.06
CA PRO A 14 4.96 1.08 -17.16
C PRO A 14 4.19 0.92 -15.85
N LEU A 15 2.96 0.38 -15.89
CA LEU A 15 2.16 0.15 -14.68
C LEU A 15 2.86 -0.83 -13.73
N ARG A 16 3.41 -1.92 -14.27
CA ARG A 16 4.13 -2.91 -13.48
C ARG A 16 5.38 -2.32 -12.86
N GLU A 17 6.24 -1.71 -13.66
CA GLU A 17 7.55 -1.21 -13.22
C GLU A 17 7.45 -0.03 -12.26
N THR A 18 6.47 0.87 -12.46
CA THR A 18 6.38 2.12 -11.70
C THR A 18 5.37 2.08 -10.55
N VAL A 19 4.44 1.11 -10.54
CA VAL A 19 3.40 1.00 -9.52
C VAL A 19 3.43 -0.36 -8.82
N LEU A 20 3.29 -1.47 -9.56
CA LEU A 20 3.13 -2.79 -8.94
C LEU A 20 4.42 -3.30 -8.27
N ASP A 21 5.56 -3.15 -8.95
CA ASP A 21 6.85 -3.61 -8.45
C ASP A 21 7.29 -2.81 -7.22
N PRO A 22 7.20 -1.46 -7.20
CA PRO A 22 7.50 -0.69 -5.99
C PRO A 22 6.62 -1.04 -4.80
N ILE A 23 5.31 -1.25 -4.99
CA ILE A 23 4.38 -1.66 -3.92
C ILE A 23 4.75 -3.05 -3.40
N THR A 24 5.03 -3.98 -4.32
CA THR A 24 5.42 -5.36 -3.96
C THR A 24 6.73 -5.35 -3.17
N LYS A 25 7.73 -4.62 -3.65
CA LYS A 25 9.02 -4.46 -2.98
C LYS A 25 8.88 -3.82 -1.60
N PHE A 26 8.08 -2.75 -1.48
CA PHE A 26 7.82 -2.13 -0.18
C PHE A 26 7.18 -3.12 0.80
N SER A 27 6.24 -3.91 0.32
CA SER A 27 5.55 -4.95 1.10
C SER A 27 6.51 -6.04 1.59
N THR A 28 7.58 -6.36 0.86
CA THR A 28 8.56 -7.36 1.30
C THR A 28 9.35 -6.94 2.54
N TYR A 29 9.59 -5.64 2.75
CA TYR A 29 10.32 -5.17 3.95
C TYR A 29 9.57 -5.48 5.25
N PHE A 30 8.23 -5.49 5.24
CA PHE A 30 7.45 -5.82 6.44
C PHE A 30 7.69 -7.25 6.92
N LYS A 31 8.00 -8.19 6.03
CA LYS A 31 8.33 -9.57 6.43
C LYS A 31 9.61 -9.60 7.25
N GLU A 32 10.64 -8.86 6.83
CA GLU A 32 11.91 -8.79 7.56
C GLU A 32 11.74 -8.08 8.91
N ILE A 33 10.90 -7.04 8.95
CA ILE A 33 10.55 -6.32 10.18
C ILE A 33 9.80 -7.23 11.15
N ASP A 34 8.84 -8.03 10.67
CA ASP A 34 8.11 -8.99 11.51
C ASP A 34 9.08 -10.00 12.15
N GLU A 35 10.04 -10.50 11.40
CA GLU A 35 11.08 -11.40 11.94
C GLU A 35 11.99 -10.70 12.96
N ALA A 36 12.36 -9.43 12.72
CA ALA A 36 13.11 -8.64 13.68
C ALA A 36 12.31 -8.38 14.98
N MET A 37 11.01 -8.11 14.87
CA MET A 37 10.10 -7.93 16.01
C MET A 37 9.96 -9.22 16.82
N LYS A 38 9.76 -10.39 16.16
CA LYS A 38 9.75 -11.70 16.82
C LYS A 38 11.07 -11.97 17.54
N LYS A 39 12.20 -11.72 16.89
CA LYS A 39 13.52 -11.89 17.51
C LYS A 39 13.69 -11.02 18.76
N ARG A 40 13.26 -9.76 18.70
CA ARG A 40 13.27 -8.85 19.86
C ARG A 40 12.34 -9.32 20.97
N GLU A 41 11.18 -9.88 20.64
CA GLU A 41 10.26 -10.47 21.61
C GLU A 41 10.87 -11.68 22.32
N HIS A 42 11.48 -12.60 21.58
CA HIS A 42 12.21 -13.73 22.18
C HIS A 42 13.34 -13.26 23.10
N LYS A 43 14.09 -12.23 22.70
CA LYS A 43 15.16 -11.68 23.56
C LYS A 43 14.63 -10.94 24.79
N LYS A 44 13.43 -10.39 24.73
CA LYS A 44 12.74 -9.86 25.92
C LYS A 44 12.42 -10.99 26.91
N GLN A 45 11.92 -12.12 26.41
CA GLN A 45 11.62 -13.29 27.27
C GLN A 45 12.89 -13.84 27.94
N ASP A 46 13.99 -13.96 27.19
CA ASP A 46 15.30 -14.35 27.72
C ASP A 46 15.75 -13.38 28.84
N PHE A 47 15.60 -12.07 28.60
CA PHE A 47 15.96 -11.03 29.56
C PHE A 47 15.11 -11.10 30.84
N ASP A 48 13.79 -11.23 30.72
CA ASP A 48 12.87 -11.35 31.85
C ASP A 48 13.15 -12.62 32.67
N ALA A 49 13.48 -13.74 32.02
CA ALA A 49 13.88 -14.98 32.67
C ALA A 49 15.21 -14.84 33.43
N ALA A 50 16.23 -14.20 32.83
CA ALA A 50 17.49 -13.92 33.49
C ALA A 50 17.31 -12.99 34.70
N LYS A 51 16.45 -11.98 34.58
CA LYS A 51 16.12 -11.06 35.68
C LYS A 51 15.44 -11.78 36.84
N ALA A 52 14.50 -12.68 36.54
CA ALA A 52 13.85 -13.52 37.55
C ALA A 52 14.85 -14.48 38.23
N LYS A 53 15.82 -15.04 37.48
CA LYS A 53 16.88 -15.90 38.02
C LYS A 53 17.77 -15.15 39.02
N VAL A 54 18.23 -13.94 38.66
CA VAL A 54 19.02 -13.09 39.57
C VAL A 54 18.22 -12.76 40.82
N ARG A 55 16.95 -12.35 40.67
CA ARG A 55 16.07 -12.03 41.81
C ARG A 55 15.93 -13.19 42.78
N ARG A 56 15.71 -14.41 42.27
CA ARG A 56 15.63 -15.63 43.10
C ARG A 56 16.93 -15.90 43.87
N LEU A 57 18.09 -15.67 43.27
CA LEU A 57 19.40 -15.86 43.92
C LEU A 57 19.69 -14.79 44.99
N ILE A 58 19.13 -13.59 44.85
CA ILE A 58 19.19 -12.54 45.88
C ILE A 58 18.27 -12.90 47.06
N ASP A 59 17.00 -13.23 46.78
CA ASP A 59 16.02 -13.53 47.82
C ASP A 59 16.36 -14.83 48.58
N LYS A 60 16.99 -15.80 47.90
CA LYS A 60 17.48 -17.05 48.49
C LYS A 60 18.93 -17.33 48.05
N PRO A 61 19.93 -16.83 48.80
CA PRO A 61 21.34 -17.01 48.47
C PRO A 61 21.73 -18.48 48.34
N ALA A 62 22.44 -18.81 47.27
CA ALA A 62 22.95 -20.16 47.08
C ALA A 62 24.16 -20.42 47.99
N LYS A 63 24.38 -21.69 48.35
CA LYS A 63 25.59 -22.11 49.09
C LYS A 63 26.89 -21.77 48.35
N ASP A 64 26.83 -21.76 47.02
CA ASP A 64 27.94 -21.37 46.15
C ASP A 64 27.85 -19.87 45.84
N ALA A 65 28.76 -19.09 46.44
CA ALA A 65 28.84 -17.64 46.31
C ALA A 65 29.15 -17.17 44.87
N SER A 66 29.66 -18.06 43.99
CA SER A 66 29.94 -17.71 42.59
C SER A 66 28.69 -17.67 41.70
N LYS A 67 27.57 -18.26 42.14
CA LYS A 67 26.35 -18.36 41.33
C LYS A 67 25.67 -17.02 41.05
N LEU A 68 25.62 -16.14 42.06
CA LEU A 68 25.01 -14.82 41.89
C LEU A 68 25.82 -13.96 40.91
N PRO A 69 27.15 -13.75 41.08
CA PRO A 69 27.97 -13.01 40.12
C PRO A 69 27.89 -13.54 38.68
N ARG A 70 27.82 -14.88 38.52
CA ARG A 70 27.65 -15.50 37.19
C ARG A 70 26.30 -15.17 36.57
N ALA A 71 25.21 -15.25 37.34
CA ALA A 71 23.88 -14.91 36.87
C ALA A 71 23.73 -13.41 36.56
N GLU A 72 24.40 -12.53 37.30
CA GLU A 72 24.44 -11.09 37.03
C GLU A 72 25.18 -10.79 35.71
N LYS A 73 26.31 -11.45 35.47
CA LYS A 73 27.05 -11.32 34.20
C LYS A 73 26.23 -11.83 33.00
N GLU A 74 25.51 -12.94 33.18
CA GLU A 74 24.57 -13.47 32.18
C GLU A 74 23.43 -12.48 31.91
N LEU A 75 22.82 -11.92 32.96
CA LEU A 75 21.78 -10.89 32.85
C LEU A 75 22.27 -9.67 32.07
N GLU A 76 23.49 -9.21 32.35
CA GLU A 76 24.09 -8.07 31.64
C GLU A 76 24.21 -8.35 30.14
N THR A 77 24.72 -9.53 29.80
CA THR A 77 24.91 -9.94 28.40
C THR A 77 23.58 -10.00 27.65
N VAL A 78 22.56 -10.61 28.26
CA VAL A 78 21.22 -10.74 27.66
C VAL A 78 20.54 -9.38 27.56
N ARG A 79 20.71 -8.49 28.55
CA ARG A 79 20.18 -7.13 28.52
C ARG A 79 20.71 -6.34 27.34
N GLN A 80 22.03 -6.34 27.13
CA GLN A 80 22.66 -5.62 26.03
C GLN A 80 22.13 -6.07 24.67
N VAL A 81 21.95 -7.39 24.48
CA VAL A 81 21.39 -7.94 23.23
C VAL A 81 19.94 -7.49 23.03
N TYR A 82 19.12 -7.55 24.06
CA TYR A 82 17.72 -7.11 23.99
C TYR A 82 17.61 -5.59 23.74
N GLU A 83 18.33 -4.79 24.51
CA GLU A 83 18.30 -3.32 24.40
C GLU A 83 18.76 -2.86 23.02
N HIS A 84 19.84 -3.46 22.49
CA HIS A 84 20.30 -3.17 21.14
C HIS A 84 19.20 -3.39 20.08
N LEU A 85 18.56 -4.57 20.07
CA LEU A 85 17.47 -4.86 19.12
C LEU A 85 16.26 -3.96 19.34
N ASN A 86 15.93 -3.68 20.60
CA ASN A 86 14.78 -2.87 20.97
C ASN A 86 14.96 -1.41 20.54
N ASP A 87 16.13 -0.84 20.75
CA ASP A 87 16.42 0.55 20.42
C ASP A 87 16.64 0.73 18.91
N GLN A 88 17.18 -0.28 18.23
CA GLN A 88 17.19 -0.34 16.77
C GLN A 88 15.75 -0.24 16.22
N LEU A 89 14.84 -1.12 16.66
CA LEU A 89 13.44 -1.10 16.20
C LEU A 89 12.73 0.22 16.52
N LYS A 90 12.93 0.77 17.73
CA LYS A 90 12.36 2.07 18.11
C LYS A 90 12.84 3.22 17.21
N THR A 91 14.06 3.13 16.71
CA THR A 91 14.65 4.15 15.85
C THR A 91 14.20 3.97 14.40
N GLU A 92 14.23 2.73 13.90
CA GLU A 92 13.99 2.45 12.47
C GLU A 92 12.50 2.46 12.08
N LEU A 93 11.59 1.96 12.94
CA LEU A 93 10.16 1.87 12.61
C LEU A 93 9.51 3.25 12.33
N PRO A 94 9.78 4.32 13.10
CA PRO A 94 9.30 5.65 12.76
C PRO A 94 9.85 6.17 11.43
N HIS A 95 11.13 5.91 11.13
CA HIS A 95 11.74 6.32 9.87
C HIS A 95 11.10 5.60 8.68
N LEU A 96 10.91 4.28 8.76
CA LEU A 96 10.18 3.52 7.74
C LEU A 96 8.78 4.08 7.51
N THR A 97 8.07 4.39 8.60
CA THR A 97 6.73 4.96 8.53
C THR A 97 6.77 6.31 7.81
N ALA A 98 7.72 7.18 8.12
CA ALA A 98 7.87 8.46 7.43
C ALA A 98 8.22 8.32 5.94
N LEU A 99 9.04 7.32 5.58
CA LEU A 99 9.46 7.06 4.19
C LEU A 99 8.32 6.62 3.27
N ARG A 100 7.17 6.16 3.80
CA ARG A 100 6.04 5.70 2.98
C ARG A 100 5.57 6.74 1.96
N VAL A 101 5.55 8.02 2.32
CA VAL A 101 5.07 9.11 1.46
C VAL A 101 6.03 9.33 0.29
N PRO A 102 7.30 9.73 0.53
CA PRO A 102 8.24 9.98 -0.57
C PRO A 102 8.54 8.73 -1.40
N TYR A 103 8.35 7.53 -0.84
CA TYR A 103 8.51 6.28 -1.59
C TYR A 103 7.38 6.07 -2.61
N PHE A 104 6.12 6.37 -2.25
CA PHE A 104 4.96 6.14 -3.12
C PHE A 104 4.59 7.34 -4.00
N ASP A 105 5.04 8.55 -3.67
CA ASP A 105 4.84 9.74 -4.51
C ASP A 105 5.12 9.51 -6.01
N PRO A 106 6.28 8.95 -6.43
CA PRO A 106 6.54 8.68 -7.85
C PRO A 106 5.60 7.61 -8.45
N SER A 107 5.16 6.62 -7.65
CA SER A 107 4.19 5.62 -8.11
C SER A 107 2.80 6.23 -8.32
N PHE A 108 2.36 7.14 -7.44
CA PHE A 108 1.12 7.89 -7.63
C PHE A 108 1.18 8.78 -8.88
N GLU A 109 2.30 9.51 -9.06
CA GLU A 109 2.49 10.35 -10.25
C GLU A 109 2.48 9.51 -11.53
N ALA A 110 3.19 8.38 -11.56
CA ALA A 110 3.21 7.48 -12.69
C ALA A 110 1.82 6.90 -12.99
N LEU A 111 1.07 6.49 -11.97
CA LEU A 111 -0.29 5.99 -12.12
C LEU A 111 -1.20 7.02 -12.79
N VAL A 112 -1.19 8.27 -12.32
CA VAL A 112 -1.99 9.36 -12.91
C VAL A 112 -1.59 9.60 -14.37
N LYS A 113 -0.28 9.60 -14.69
CA LYS A 113 0.21 9.75 -16.07
C LYS A 113 -0.22 8.61 -16.98
N ILE A 114 -0.18 7.37 -16.49
CA ILE A 114 -0.64 6.18 -17.23
C ILE A 114 -2.14 6.28 -17.52
N GLN A 115 -2.94 6.65 -16.52
CA GLN A 115 -4.39 6.84 -16.69
C GLN A 115 -4.71 7.98 -17.67
N LEU A 116 -4.02 9.12 -17.56
CA LEU A 116 -4.18 10.25 -18.47
C LEU A 116 -3.87 9.83 -19.91
N ARG A 117 -2.78 9.09 -20.12
CA ARG A 117 -2.40 8.58 -21.44
C ARG A 117 -3.47 7.64 -21.98
N PHE A 118 -3.92 6.67 -21.19
CA PHE A 118 -4.97 5.74 -21.58
C PHE A 118 -6.26 6.47 -22.00
N CYS A 119 -6.73 7.42 -21.20
CA CYS A 119 -7.93 8.20 -21.49
C CYS A 119 -7.77 9.06 -22.74
N THR A 120 -6.60 9.70 -22.92
CA THR A 120 -6.31 10.56 -24.08
C THR A 120 -6.25 9.74 -25.37
N ASP A 121 -5.56 8.61 -25.34
CA ASP A 121 -5.46 7.69 -26.48
C ASP A 121 -6.85 7.12 -26.81
N GLY A 122 -7.61 6.68 -25.79
CA GLY A 122 -8.97 6.20 -25.93
C GLY A 122 -9.91 7.24 -26.53
N TYR A 123 -9.88 8.48 -26.03
CA TYR A 123 -10.66 9.59 -26.57
C TYR A 123 -10.33 9.86 -28.04
N THR A 124 -9.03 9.96 -28.38
CA THR A 124 -8.57 10.21 -29.74
C THR A 124 -9.03 9.12 -30.70
N ARG A 125 -8.99 7.84 -30.26
CA ARG A 125 -9.46 6.70 -31.07
C ARG A 125 -10.98 6.67 -31.22
N LEU A 126 -11.73 6.94 -30.16
CA LEU A 126 -13.19 7.03 -30.24
C LEU A 126 -13.64 8.20 -31.13
N SER A 127 -12.89 9.31 -31.12
CA SER A 127 -13.13 10.42 -32.06
C SER A 127 -12.97 9.98 -33.52
N GLN A 128 -12.05 9.06 -33.84
CA GLN A 128 -11.93 8.50 -35.19
C GLN A 128 -13.18 7.72 -35.62
N VAL A 129 -13.98 7.18 -34.70
CA VAL A 129 -15.24 6.50 -35.06
C VAL A 129 -16.24 7.49 -35.65
N GLN A 130 -16.17 8.78 -35.29
CA GLN A 130 -17.06 9.81 -35.81
C GLN A 130 -17.00 9.90 -37.34
N GLN A 131 -15.87 9.53 -37.98
CA GLN A 131 -15.74 9.54 -39.44
C GLN A 131 -16.70 8.56 -40.14
N TYR A 132 -17.17 7.53 -39.43
CA TYR A 132 -18.12 6.55 -39.95
C TYR A 132 -19.58 6.95 -39.71
N LEU A 133 -19.82 8.04 -38.97
CA LEU A 133 -21.17 8.57 -38.75
C LEU A 133 -21.60 9.43 -39.94
N ASP A 134 -22.90 9.40 -40.23
CA ASP A 134 -23.47 10.24 -41.28
C ASP A 134 -23.27 11.73 -40.95
N GLN A 135 -23.31 12.57 -42.00
CA GLN A 135 -23.03 14.01 -41.88
C GLN A 135 -23.95 14.69 -40.86
N ARG A 136 -25.23 14.31 -40.83
CA ARG A 136 -26.21 14.90 -39.93
C ARG A 136 -25.91 14.55 -38.48
N SER A 137 -25.59 13.29 -38.17
CA SER A 137 -25.18 12.87 -36.83
C SER A 137 -23.91 13.59 -36.35
N ARG A 138 -22.96 13.86 -37.24
CA ARG A 138 -21.75 14.64 -36.92
C ARG A 138 -22.07 16.11 -36.63
N ASP A 139 -22.94 16.72 -37.43
CA ASP A 139 -23.36 18.11 -37.24
C ASP A 139 -24.18 18.26 -35.94
N ASP A 140 -25.07 17.31 -35.66
CA ASP A 140 -25.86 17.28 -34.42
C ASP A 140 -24.96 17.10 -33.18
N TYR A 141 -23.88 16.31 -33.27
CA TYR A 141 -22.88 16.18 -32.21
C TYR A 141 -22.09 17.49 -32.00
N ALA A 142 -21.56 18.07 -33.08
CA ALA A 142 -20.73 19.28 -33.02
C ALA A 142 -21.49 20.50 -32.49
N ASN A 143 -22.80 20.55 -32.72
CA ASN A 143 -23.69 21.61 -32.23
C ASN A 143 -24.29 21.33 -30.85
N GLY A 144 -23.91 20.22 -30.18
CA GLY A 144 -24.41 19.86 -28.84
C GLY A 144 -25.85 19.30 -28.80
N VAL A 145 -26.51 19.15 -29.96
CA VAL A 145 -27.89 18.67 -30.07
C VAL A 145 -28.02 17.23 -29.55
N LEU A 146 -27.00 16.39 -29.77
CA LEU A 146 -26.99 15.03 -29.24
C LEU A 146 -26.84 15.00 -27.71
N ASP A 147 -26.06 15.92 -27.13
CA ASP A 147 -25.87 15.98 -25.67
C ASP A 147 -27.17 16.38 -24.95
N ASP A 148 -27.89 17.37 -25.50
CA ASP A 148 -29.21 17.76 -25.00
C ASP A 148 -30.21 16.60 -25.07
N ARG A 149 -30.17 15.83 -26.17
CA ARG A 149 -31.03 14.65 -26.35
C ARG A 149 -30.68 13.53 -25.38
N ILE A 150 -29.39 13.30 -25.10
CA ILE A 150 -28.93 12.33 -24.11
C ILE A 150 -29.39 12.75 -22.70
N GLN A 151 -29.23 14.03 -22.33
CA GLN A 151 -29.72 14.53 -21.05
C GLN A 151 -31.24 14.33 -20.89
N GLY A 152 -32.01 14.60 -21.94
CA GLY A 152 -33.45 14.35 -21.95
C GLY A 152 -33.82 12.87 -21.71
N ILE A 153 -33.09 11.94 -22.35
CA ILE A 153 -33.30 10.50 -22.14
C ILE A 153 -32.93 10.09 -20.70
N ILE A 154 -31.81 10.59 -20.17
CA ILE A 154 -31.39 10.31 -18.79
C ILE A 154 -32.45 10.80 -17.79
N GLN A 155 -33.02 12.00 -18.00
CA GLN A 155 -34.13 12.50 -17.17
C GLN A 155 -35.38 11.61 -17.27
N GLN A 156 -35.72 11.11 -18.47
CA GLN A 156 -36.83 10.17 -18.64
C GLN A 156 -36.55 8.84 -17.93
N MET A 157 -35.32 8.32 -17.98
CA MET A 157 -34.92 7.12 -17.24
C MET A 157 -35.06 7.31 -15.73
N HIS A 158 -34.63 8.47 -15.20
CA HIS A 158 -34.83 8.82 -13.79
C HIS A 158 -36.32 8.96 -13.40
N ALA A 159 -37.17 9.43 -14.32
CA ALA A 159 -38.60 9.52 -14.07
C ALA A 159 -39.30 8.13 -14.02
N LEU A 160 -38.68 7.12 -14.61
CA LEU A 160 -39.16 5.73 -14.60
C LEU A 160 -38.65 4.93 -13.39
N ASP A 161 -37.75 5.49 -12.58
CA ASP A 161 -37.29 4.86 -11.35
C ASP A 161 -38.45 4.76 -10.34
N ILE A 162 -38.65 3.55 -9.80
CA ILE A 162 -39.76 3.20 -8.90
C ILE A 162 -39.79 4.08 -7.63
N CYS A 163 -38.64 4.65 -7.23
CA CYS A 163 -38.53 5.55 -6.09
C CYS A 163 -39.13 6.96 -6.33
N ALA A 164 -39.38 7.38 -7.58
CA ALA A 164 -39.99 8.68 -7.89
C ALA A 164 -41.54 8.66 -7.80
N LEU A 165 -42.16 7.47 -7.80
CA LEU A 165 -43.62 7.27 -7.73
C LEU A 165 -44.18 7.29 -6.30
N GLY A 166 -43.33 7.43 -5.28
CA GLY A 166 -43.69 7.32 -3.85
C GLY A 166 -44.22 8.60 -3.18
N PHE A 167 -44.35 9.71 -3.90
CA PHE A 167 -44.92 10.95 -3.38
C PHE A 167 -46.18 11.35 -4.16
N LYS A 168 -47.30 10.72 -3.83
CA LYS A 168 -48.64 11.28 -4.00
C LYS A 168 -49.47 11.00 -2.76
#